data_AF-A0A1V6PWI1-F1
#
_entry.id   AF-A0A1V6PWI1-F1
#
_cell.length_a   1.000
_cell.length_b   1.000
_cell.length_c   1.000
_cell.angle_alpha   90.00
_cell.angle_beta   90.00
_cell.angle_gamma   90.00
#
_symmetry.space_group_name_H-M   'P 1'
#
loop_
_entity.id
_entity.type
_entity.pdbx_description
1 polymer ?
#
loop_
_entity_poly.entity_id
_entity_poly.type
_entity_poly.pdbx_seq_one_letter_code
_entity_poly.pdbx_strand_id
1 'polypeptide(L)'
;MSEKREADGVQPSLSPTLGDNSPPNNEGTEPDLPKGRLNGGLDAWLSVLAGFCVFVNSWGLLTTYGAFQEYYQTVLLPDETPSTISWVGSIQATLIPMVGLATGPLVDVGYLRPLIISGSFLTVFGMMMTSLATSYYQVLLAQGFCVGMGGGISYIPALVVISTNFTIKRPIAIGCASIGSSVGAVIFPIMFRQLQPKIGFPWAVRCIGFISLLLAITACIILCRHPGERARARSLIDWKAFREPSFVMFSLSLTLVMLAYYVPIFYIASYARTVVHTTTSFSFYMVAIVNGSSVIGRVVPYLLVAYVKPIGILIFAVAACAIAMFTWIAATGTAGFIVWSCYFGALSGVLVTAPTSIVAHPVFCPDSTFLGTRLGMMWGISSFGALAGTPVAGALVNLDTAYFLRAQVFAGCVLVGAVLLQLWPAFKVLRVNLNQLYTIQMAQESGSSGGNSSSNHPTSSVSGGTSATPTPANNVGDGSGWGDKPWLSGKNEGLGHADATDARSTMGSFLGLNDQKARAESKYLQRAGLAGDGSKPTNDHGEPTCASEDHSFMGRKPGDADCLPGWDTIKNLTGWRPGPGS
;
A
#
# COMPACT_ATOMS: atom_id res chain seq x y z
N MET A 1 22.03 -72.09 30.40
CA MET A 1 20.72 -72.68 30.74
C MET A 1 19.68 -71.73 30.18
N SER A 2 18.95 -71.96 29.10
CA SER A 2 18.73 -73.08 28.16
C SER A 2 18.31 -72.42 26.81
N GLU A 3 18.93 -72.73 25.67
CA GLU A 3 18.42 -73.69 24.66
C GLU A 3 17.29 -73.06 23.79
N LYS A 4 17.46 -72.58 22.55
CA LYS A 4 17.84 -73.14 21.22
C LYS A 4 16.84 -74.17 20.62
N ARG A 5 16.38 -73.85 19.39
CA ARG A 5 15.79 -74.71 18.30
C ARG A 5 14.31 -75.14 18.47
N GLU A 6 13.46 -75.32 17.45
CA GLU A 6 13.46 -75.47 15.97
C GLU A 6 12.01 -75.12 15.51
N ALA A 7 11.73 -74.36 14.44
CA ALA A 7 11.74 -74.65 12.99
C ALA A 7 10.62 -75.59 12.48
N ASP A 8 9.77 -75.05 11.59
CA ASP A 8 9.13 -75.70 10.42
C ASP A 8 8.58 -74.52 9.56
N GLY A 9 9.11 -74.19 8.37
CA GLY A 9 9.04 -74.95 7.11
C GLY A 9 7.75 -74.52 6.38
N VAL A 10 7.74 -73.63 5.38
CA VAL A 10 8.10 -73.87 3.97
C VAL A 10 8.35 -72.52 3.23
N GLN A 11 9.38 -72.48 2.39
CA GLN A 11 9.72 -71.50 1.32
C GLN A 11 9.99 -72.32 0.03
N PRO A 12 10.34 -71.78 -1.16
CA PRO A 12 9.97 -70.52 -1.86
C PRO A 12 9.78 -70.72 -3.40
N SER A 13 9.33 -69.70 -4.13
CA SER A 13 9.71 -69.44 -5.55
C SER A 13 9.22 -68.05 -5.96
N LEU A 14 9.92 -67.14 -6.62
CA LEU A 14 11.27 -67.03 -7.20
C LEU A 14 11.46 -65.50 -7.43
N SER A 15 12.57 -64.93 -6.97
CA SER A 15 13.12 -63.61 -7.38
C SER A 15 13.80 -63.77 -8.76
N PRO A 16 14.22 -62.71 -9.53
CA PRO A 16 14.79 -61.41 -9.10
C PRO A 16 14.25 -60.20 -9.92
N THR A 17 14.44 -58.92 -9.56
CA THR A 17 15.70 -58.16 -9.64
C THR A 17 15.52 -56.72 -9.13
N LEU A 18 16.51 -56.28 -8.36
CA LEU A 18 17.19 -54.96 -8.40
C LEU A 18 16.37 -53.67 -8.16
N GLY A 19 16.49 -53.22 -6.91
CA GLY A 19 16.45 -51.86 -6.36
C GLY A 19 15.99 -50.68 -7.21
N ASP A 20 15.02 -49.95 -6.66
CA ASP A 20 14.98 -48.50 -6.81
C ASP A 20 14.64 -47.84 -5.46
N ASN A 21 15.56 -47.02 -4.96
CA ASN A 21 15.37 -46.16 -3.80
C ASN A 21 14.69 -44.88 -4.29
N SER A 22 13.36 -44.86 -4.30
CA SER A 22 12.58 -43.63 -4.50
C SER A 22 11.86 -43.23 -3.20
N PRO A 23 11.99 -41.98 -2.72
CA PRO A 23 11.23 -41.50 -1.57
C PRO A 23 9.74 -41.39 -1.94
N PRO A 24 8.82 -41.49 -0.97
CA PRO A 24 7.39 -41.41 -1.24
C PRO A 24 7.04 -40.05 -1.84
N ASN A 25 6.33 -40.07 -2.97
CA ASN A 25 5.70 -38.91 -3.59
C ASN A 25 4.73 -38.26 -2.59
N ASN A 26 5.20 -37.25 -1.88
CA ASN A 26 4.33 -36.23 -1.29
C ASN A 26 3.83 -35.38 -2.46
N GLU A 27 2.64 -35.69 -2.96
CA GLU A 27 1.84 -34.73 -3.70
C GLU A 27 1.67 -33.50 -2.80
N GLY A 28 2.36 -32.42 -3.17
CA GLY A 28 2.26 -31.14 -2.49
C GLY A 28 0.84 -30.62 -2.63
N THR A 29 0.03 -30.80 -1.59
CA THR A 29 -1.10 -29.92 -1.34
C THR A 29 -0.50 -28.53 -1.16
N GLU A 30 -0.63 -27.67 -2.18
CA GLU A 30 -0.41 -26.24 -1.99
C GLU A 30 -1.19 -25.81 -0.74
N PRO A 31 -0.56 -25.10 0.21
CA PRO A 31 -1.30 -24.61 1.36
C PRO A 31 -2.36 -23.64 0.84
N ASP A 32 -3.62 -24.03 0.91
CA ASP A 32 -4.78 -23.17 0.73
C ASP A 32 -4.63 -21.98 1.68
N LEU A 33 -4.07 -20.88 1.19
CA LEU A 33 -4.10 -19.59 1.85
C LEU A 33 -5.58 -19.24 2.12
N PRO A 34 -5.97 -18.87 3.35
CA PRO A 34 -7.36 -18.53 3.63
C PRO A 34 -7.77 -17.35 2.76
N LYS A 35 -8.57 -17.63 1.72
CA LYS A 35 -9.19 -16.67 0.77
C LYS A 35 -10.27 -15.80 1.45
N GLY A 36 -10.01 -15.28 2.64
CA GLY A 36 -10.75 -14.11 3.13
C GLY A 36 -10.44 -12.96 2.17
N ARG A 37 -11.46 -12.30 1.59
CA ARG A 37 -11.34 -11.35 0.47
C ARG A 37 -10.28 -10.26 0.71
N LEU A 38 -9.03 -10.54 0.33
CA LEU A 38 -7.94 -9.57 0.29
C LEU A 38 -8.36 -8.40 -0.64
N ASN A 39 -8.12 -7.16 -0.22
CA ASN A 39 -8.47 -5.92 -0.96
C ASN A 39 -9.94 -5.49 -0.99
N GLY A 40 -10.80 -5.97 -0.09
CA GLY A 40 -12.17 -5.48 -0.02
C GLY A 40 -13.03 -6.14 1.07
N GLY A 41 -14.33 -5.84 1.04
CA GLY A 41 -15.27 -6.32 2.05
C GLY A 41 -15.38 -5.40 3.27
N LEU A 42 -16.48 -5.55 4.01
CA LEU A 42 -16.80 -4.72 5.16
C LEU A 42 -15.73 -4.85 6.26
N ASP A 43 -15.23 -6.05 6.54
CA ASP A 43 -14.22 -6.30 7.58
C ASP A 43 -12.86 -5.62 7.28
N ALA A 44 -12.42 -5.64 6.02
CA ALA A 44 -11.17 -4.97 5.61
C ALA A 44 -11.29 -3.44 5.76
N TRP A 45 -12.41 -2.84 5.35
CA TRP A 45 -12.64 -1.41 5.51
C TRP A 45 -12.91 -0.99 6.96
N LEU A 46 -13.54 -1.85 7.76
CA LEU A 46 -13.61 -1.65 9.21
C LEU A 46 -12.21 -1.60 9.82
N SER A 47 -11.28 -2.45 9.37
CA SER A 47 -9.88 -2.39 9.84
C SER A 47 -9.21 -1.05 9.52
N VAL A 48 -9.54 -0.43 8.39
CA VAL A 48 -9.11 0.95 8.06
C VAL A 48 -9.72 1.97 9.01
N LEU A 49 -11.02 1.86 9.33
CA LEU A 49 -11.69 2.71 10.31
C LEU A 49 -11.05 2.57 11.71
N ALA A 50 -10.72 1.36 12.13
CA ALA A 50 -10.03 1.14 13.39
C ALA A 50 -8.62 1.74 13.39
N GLY A 51 -7.89 1.59 12.29
CA GLY A 51 -6.63 2.29 12.07
C GLY A 51 -6.78 3.80 12.18
N PHE A 52 -7.82 4.37 11.56
CA PHE A 52 -8.15 5.79 11.67
C PHE A 52 -8.30 6.23 13.13
N CYS A 53 -9.06 5.49 13.94
CA CYS A 53 -9.20 5.76 15.37
C CYS A 53 -7.84 5.72 16.10
N VAL A 54 -6.99 4.75 15.80
CA VAL A 54 -5.63 4.65 16.37
C VAL A 54 -4.75 5.83 15.95
N PHE A 55 -4.83 6.27 14.69
CA PHE A 55 -4.08 7.43 14.18
C PHE A 55 -4.52 8.75 14.84
N VAL A 56 -5.83 8.93 15.08
CA VAL A 56 -6.35 10.06 15.86
C VAL A 56 -5.74 10.05 17.27
N ASN A 57 -5.78 8.91 17.96
CA ASN A 57 -5.33 8.77 19.34
C ASN A 57 -3.81 8.69 19.54
N SER A 58 -3.01 8.56 18.49
CA SER A 58 -1.55 8.56 18.59
C SER A 58 -1.00 9.89 18.09
N TRP A 59 -0.87 10.02 16.78
CA TRP A 59 -0.33 11.19 16.10
C TRP A 59 -1.21 12.43 16.25
N GLY A 60 -2.53 12.28 16.26
CA GLY A 60 -3.44 13.41 16.51
C GLY A 60 -3.25 14.01 17.92
N LEU A 61 -3.21 13.18 18.96
CA LEU A 61 -2.90 13.65 20.32
C LEU A 61 -1.49 14.28 20.41
N LEU A 62 -0.49 13.70 19.74
CA LEU A 62 0.87 14.27 19.71
C LEU A 62 0.88 15.71 19.20
N THR A 63 0.20 15.99 18.08
CA THR A 63 0.17 17.35 17.52
C THR A 63 -0.56 18.37 18.40
N THR A 64 -1.37 17.91 19.36
CA THR A 64 -2.01 18.76 20.39
C THR A 64 -1.02 19.31 21.40
N TYR A 65 0.17 18.69 21.50
CA TYR A 65 1.22 19.11 22.40
C TYR A 65 1.59 20.58 22.27
N GLY A 66 1.54 21.17 21.06
CA GLY A 66 1.81 22.60 20.88
C GLY A 66 0.90 23.51 21.71
N ALA A 67 -0.39 23.17 21.82
CA ALA A 67 -1.34 23.92 22.65
C ALA A 67 -1.14 23.64 24.15
N PHE A 68 -0.77 22.40 24.51
CA PHE A 68 -0.42 22.06 25.88
C PHE A 68 0.84 22.79 26.35
N GLN A 69 1.88 22.85 25.53
CA GLN A 69 3.14 23.52 25.83
C GLN A 69 2.92 25.00 26.17
N GLU A 70 2.11 25.70 25.39
CA GLU A 70 1.76 27.11 25.66
C GLU A 70 1.08 27.26 27.02
N TYR A 71 0.11 26.40 27.34
CA TYR A 71 -0.57 26.43 28.64
C TYR A 71 0.36 26.06 29.81
N TYR A 72 1.25 25.09 29.60
CA TYR A 72 2.24 24.70 30.60
C TYR A 72 3.20 25.84 30.91
N GLN A 73 3.69 26.54 29.89
CA GLN A 73 4.61 27.67 30.06
C GLN A 73 3.96 28.89 30.71
N THR A 74 2.67 29.14 30.44
CA THR A 74 2.02 30.39 30.85
C THR A 74 1.23 30.28 32.15
N VAL A 75 0.71 29.09 32.48
CA VAL A 75 -0.23 28.92 33.58
C VAL A 75 0.17 27.80 34.53
N LEU A 76 0.48 26.59 34.03
CA LEU A 76 0.65 25.41 34.91
C LEU A 76 2.05 25.33 35.54
N LEU A 77 3.09 25.64 34.78
CA LEU A 77 4.50 25.47 35.14
C LEU A 77 5.31 26.73 34.79
N PRO A 78 4.95 27.91 35.32
CA PRO A 78 5.62 29.17 34.98
C PRO A 78 7.09 29.22 35.42
N ASP A 79 7.46 28.42 36.43
CA ASP A 79 8.82 28.37 36.98
C ASP A 79 9.77 27.48 36.16
N GLU A 80 9.24 26.69 35.22
CA GLU A 80 10.03 25.76 34.41
C GLU A 80 10.46 26.38 33.09
N THR A 81 11.67 26.06 32.62
CA THR A 81 12.14 26.61 31.35
C THR A 81 11.35 26.04 30.16
N PRO A 82 11.16 26.81 29.08
CA PRO A 82 10.54 26.32 27.84
C PRO A 82 11.20 25.05 27.28
N SER A 83 12.53 24.95 27.43
CA SER A 83 13.32 23.77 27.04
C SER A 83 12.95 22.54 27.88
N THR A 84 12.89 22.68 29.20
CA THR A 84 12.46 21.59 30.11
C THR A 84 11.07 21.09 29.73
N ILE A 85 10.11 22.00 29.53
CA ILE A 85 8.75 21.62 29.18
C ILE A 85 8.72 20.85 27.86
N SER A 86 9.44 21.30 26.83
CA SER A 86 9.46 20.68 25.48
C SER A 86 9.87 19.19 25.46
N TRP A 87 10.53 18.69 26.50
CA TRP A 87 10.87 17.26 26.63
C TRP A 87 9.64 16.36 26.68
N VAL A 88 8.52 16.83 27.23
CA VAL A 88 7.27 16.04 27.32
C VAL A 88 6.82 15.61 25.92
N GLY A 89 6.67 16.58 25.01
CA GLY A 89 6.25 16.31 23.63
C GLY A 89 7.29 15.58 22.81
N SER A 90 8.58 15.85 23.04
CA SER A 90 9.67 15.16 22.36
C SER A 90 9.71 13.67 22.71
N ILE A 91 9.61 13.33 24.01
CA ILE A 91 9.52 11.94 24.47
C ILE A 91 8.29 11.26 23.90
N GLN A 92 7.13 11.93 23.92
CA GLN A 92 5.91 11.39 23.31
C GLN A 92 6.10 11.10 21.81
N ALA A 93 6.69 12.04 21.05
CA ALA A 93 6.97 11.90 19.62
C ALA A 93 7.95 10.78 19.30
N THR A 94 8.95 10.56 20.17
CA THR A 94 9.95 9.50 20.00
C THR A 94 9.39 8.13 20.38
N LEU A 95 8.63 8.02 21.49
CA LEU A 95 8.13 6.74 21.98
C LEU A 95 7.13 6.08 21.04
N ILE A 96 6.27 6.87 20.37
CA ILE A 96 5.28 6.33 19.41
C ILE A 96 5.94 5.42 18.36
N PRO A 97 6.94 5.89 17.57
CA PRO A 97 7.65 5.05 16.62
C PRO A 97 8.66 4.08 17.28
N MET A 98 9.32 4.47 18.38
CA MET A 98 10.37 3.65 19.02
C MET A 98 9.83 2.36 19.63
N VAL A 99 8.68 2.43 20.30
CA VAL A 99 8.01 1.25 20.89
C VAL A 99 7.55 0.26 19.80
N GLY A 100 7.52 0.70 18.55
CA GLY A 100 7.37 -0.14 17.37
C GLY A 100 8.36 -1.30 17.30
N LEU A 101 9.59 -1.10 17.77
CA LEU A 101 10.64 -2.13 17.76
C LEU A 101 10.25 -3.37 18.58
N ALA A 102 9.54 -3.19 19.69
CA ALA A 102 9.09 -4.29 20.53
C ALA A 102 7.73 -4.83 20.10
N THR A 103 6.84 -3.96 19.63
CA THR A 103 5.44 -4.32 19.32
C THR A 103 5.29 -5.01 17.98
N GLY A 104 6.17 -4.71 17.02
CA GLY A 104 6.26 -5.38 15.72
C GLY A 104 6.43 -6.91 15.83
N PRO A 105 7.48 -7.40 16.51
CA PRO A 105 7.65 -8.84 16.75
C PRO A 105 6.49 -9.46 17.53
N LEU A 106 5.94 -8.74 18.52
CA LEU A 106 4.82 -9.24 19.31
C LEU A 106 3.55 -9.43 18.46
N VAL A 107 3.28 -8.53 17.51
CA VAL A 107 2.16 -8.71 16.57
C VAL A 107 2.43 -9.88 15.61
N ASP A 108 3.67 -10.05 15.14
CA ASP A 108 4.04 -11.18 14.26
C ASP A 108 3.89 -12.56 14.94
N VAL A 109 4.02 -12.62 16.29
CA VAL A 109 3.80 -13.84 17.10
C VAL A 109 2.31 -14.06 17.43
N GLY A 110 1.44 -13.10 17.12
CA GLY A 110 -0.01 -13.20 17.30
C GLY A 110 -0.57 -12.49 18.54
N TYR A 111 0.22 -11.64 19.22
CA TYR A 111 -0.25 -10.85 20.38
C TYR A 111 -1.02 -9.57 19.99
N LEU A 112 -1.72 -9.57 18.86
CA LEU A 112 -2.47 -8.40 18.38
C LEU A 112 -3.48 -7.87 19.43
N ARG A 113 -4.30 -8.75 20.02
CA ARG A 113 -5.36 -8.33 20.96
C ARG A 113 -4.80 -7.69 22.24
N PRO A 114 -3.85 -8.33 22.97
CA PRO A 114 -3.24 -7.71 24.13
C PRO A 114 -2.58 -6.36 23.82
N LEU A 115 -1.92 -6.22 22.66
CA LEU A 115 -1.29 -4.96 22.26
C LEU A 115 -2.33 -3.85 22.06
N ILE A 116 -3.37 -4.07 21.26
CA ILE A 116 -4.40 -3.04 21.02
C ILE A 116 -5.11 -2.64 22.31
N ILE A 117 -5.45 -3.59 23.18
CA ILE A 117 -6.13 -3.31 24.46
C ILE A 117 -5.19 -2.53 25.40
N SER A 118 -3.97 -3.01 25.61
CA SER A 118 -3.02 -2.37 26.53
C SER A 118 -2.58 -0.99 26.06
N GLY A 119 -2.31 -0.82 24.76
CA GLY A 119 -1.94 0.47 24.19
C GLY A 119 -3.10 1.49 24.28
N SER A 120 -4.31 1.06 23.92
CA SER A 120 -5.51 1.90 24.02
C SER A 120 -5.79 2.32 25.47
N PHE A 121 -5.69 1.38 26.42
CA PHE A 121 -5.84 1.68 27.84
C PHE A 121 -4.81 2.70 28.30
N LEU A 122 -3.53 2.50 27.95
CA LEU A 122 -2.43 3.35 28.41
C LEU A 122 -2.53 4.78 27.84
N THR A 123 -2.98 4.94 26.59
CA THR A 123 -3.28 6.25 26.00
C THR A 123 -4.39 6.98 26.75
N VAL A 124 -5.52 6.33 26.99
CA VAL A 124 -6.65 6.95 27.69
C VAL A 124 -6.28 7.25 29.15
N PHE A 125 -5.69 6.29 29.85
CA PHE A 125 -5.23 6.45 31.22
C PHE A 125 -4.23 7.60 31.34
N GLY A 126 -3.23 7.68 30.46
CA GLY A 126 -2.25 8.77 30.43
C GLY A 126 -2.90 10.15 30.24
N MET A 127 -3.89 10.26 29.36
CA MET A 127 -4.65 11.51 29.19
C MET A 127 -5.48 11.86 30.44
N MET A 128 -6.14 10.87 31.06
CA MET A 128 -6.90 11.09 32.30
C MET A 128 -5.99 11.50 33.46
N MET A 129 -4.80 10.90 33.58
CA MET A 129 -3.81 11.27 34.60
C MET A 129 -3.20 12.65 34.33
N THR A 130 -2.98 13.02 33.06
CA THR A 130 -2.54 14.37 32.68
C THR A 130 -3.54 15.43 33.17
N SER A 131 -4.84 15.12 33.20
CA SER A 131 -5.87 16.05 33.71
C SER A 131 -5.73 16.40 35.19
N LEU A 132 -5.02 15.56 35.97
CA LEU A 132 -4.79 15.74 37.40
C LEU A 132 -3.41 16.35 37.70
N ALA A 133 -2.58 16.56 36.68
CA ALA A 133 -1.20 16.95 36.87
C ALA A 133 -1.09 18.42 37.29
N THR A 134 -0.33 18.66 38.35
CA THR A 134 0.00 19.99 38.90
C THR A 134 1.49 20.29 38.83
N SER A 135 2.33 19.30 38.53
CA SER A 135 3.79 19.42 38.54
C SER A 135 4.42 18.79 37.31
N TYR A 136 5.60 19.27 36.91
CA TYR A 136 6.28 18.85 35.68
C TYR A 136 6.44 17.33 35.57
N TYR A 137 6.95 16.66 36.61
CA TYR A 137 7.15 15.20 36.59
C TYR A 137 5.83 14.43 36.34
N GLN A 138 4.71 14.92 36.87
CA GLN A 138 3.40 14.28 36.66
C GLN A 138 2.96 14.38 35.20
N VAL A 139 3.15 15.56 34.57
CA VAL A 139 2.89 15.77 33.14
C VAL A 139 3.82 14.90 32.29
N LEU A 140 5.11 14.86 32.62
CA LEU A 140 6.11 14.06 31.92
C LEU A 140 5.76 12.56 31.93
N LEU A 141 5.39 12.02 33.09
CA LEU A 141 5.05 10.61 33.24
C LEU A 141 3.71 10.27 32.57
N ALA A 142 2.69 11.10 32.76
CA ALA A 142 1.34 10.83 32.24
C ALA A 142 1.23 11.10 30.73
N GLN A 143 1.73 12.23 30.24
CA GLN A 143 1.61 12.61 28.83
C GLN A 143 2.80 12.11 28.01
N GLY A 144 4.03 12.36 28.45
CA GLY A 144 5.23 11.98 27.71
C GLY A 144 5.36 10.46 27.59
N PHE A 145 5.48 9.78 28.72
CA PHE A 145 5.70 8.34 28.77
C PHE A 145 4.43 7.52 28.55
N CYS A 146 3.39 7.73 29.35
CA CYS A 146 2.21 6.87 29.32
C CYS A 146 1.42 7.00 28.00
N VAL A 147 1.09 8.22 27.55
CA VAL A 147 0.42 8.41 26.24
C VAL A 147 1.34 8.03 25.07
N GLY A 148 2.65 8.37 25.14
CA GLY A 148 3.63 8.01 24.11
C GLY A 148 3.77 6.49 23.91
N MET A 149 3.92 5.74 25.01
CA MET A 149 3.96 4.27 24.98
C MET A 149 2.63 3.70 24.51
N GLY A 150 1.49 4.18 24.99
CA GLY A 150 0.17 3.67 24.60
C GLY A 150 -0.09 3.84 23.09
N GLY A 151 0.29 5.00 22.57
CA GLY A 151 0.24 5.30 21.14
C GLY A 151 1.13 4.36 20.34
N GLY A 152 2.38 4.14 20.78
CA GLY A 152 3.32 3.25 20.09
C GLY A 152 2.93 1.77 20.13
N ILE A 153 2.36 1.29 21.25
CA ILE A 153 1.86 -0.08 21.38
C ILE A 153 0.72 -0.36 20.41
N SER A 154 -0.16 0.61 20.18
CA SER A 154 -1.33 0.43 19.30
C SER A 154 -1.00 0.70 17.82
N TYR A 155 -0.03 1.56 17.54
CA TYR A 155 0.26 2.10 16.20
C TYR A 155 0.77 1.03 15.21
N ILE A 156 1.86 0.32 15.55
CA ILE A 156 2.43 -0.69 14.64
C ILE A 156 1.46 -1.86 14.40
N PRO A 157 0.79 -2.43 15.41
CA PRO A 157 -0.16 -3.52 15.16
C PRO A 157 -1.32 -3.11 14.26
N ALA A 158 -1.86 -1.89 14.40
CA ALA A 158 -2.90 -1.40 13.50
C ALA A 158 -2.42 -1.32 12.04
N LEU A 159 -1.18 -0.86 11.81
CA LEU A 159 -0.58 -0.82 10.48
C LEU A 159 -0.35 -2.21 9.87
N VAL A 160 0.07 -3.19 10.68
CA VAL A 160 0.25 -4.58 10.24
C VAL A 160 -1.08 -5.19 9.82
N VAL A 161 -2.15 -4.98 10.58
CA VAL A 161 -3.49 -5.48 10.22
C VAL A 161 -4.00 -4.87 8.90
N ILE A 162 -3.83 -3.56 8.71
CA ILE A 162 -4.19 -2.93 7.42
C ILE A 162 -3.33 -3.48 6.28
N SER A 163 -2.03 -3.66 6.51
CA SER A 163 -1.10 -4.15 5.49
C SER A 163 -1.31 -5.62 5.13
N THR A 164 -1.88 -6.42 6.03
CA THR A 164 -2.22 -7.83 5.78
C THR A 164 -3.57 -7.97 5.08
N ASN A 165 -4.56 -7.13 5.41
CA ASN A 165 -5.88 -7.15 4.76
C ASN A 165 -5.90 -6.60 3.33
N PHE A 166 -4.91 -5.78 2.96
CA PHE A 166 -4.78 -5.18 1.64
C PHE A 166 -3.43 -5.52 1.01
N THR A 167 -3.44 -5.93 -0.26
CA THR A 167 -2.25 -6.15 -1.09
C THR A 167 -2.11 -5.04 -2.13
N ILE A 168 -3.01 -4.98 -3.11
CA ILE A 168 -3.01 -4.00 -4.21
C ILE A 168 -3.41 -2.61 -3.72
N LYS A 169 -4.49 -2.52 -2.92
CA LYS A 169 -5.02 -1.24 -2.41
C LYS A 169 -4.36 -0.80 -1.10
N ARG A 170 -3.24 -1.43 -0.71
CA ARG A 170 -2.55 -1.18 0.57
C ARG A 170 -2.16 0.29 0.79
N PRO A 171 -1.53 0.99 -0.16
CA PRO A 171 -1.14 2.38 0.07
C PRO A 171 -2.36 3.30 0.27
N ILE A 172 -3.47 3.03 -0.43
CA ILE A 172 -4.74 3.76 -0.27
C ILE A 172 -5.34 3.48 1.11
N ALA A 173 -5.38 2.22 1.54
CA ALA A 173 -5.94 1.84 2.84
C ALA A 173 -5.16 2.45 4.02
N ILE A 174 -3.83 2.37 3.98
CA ILE A 174 -2.96 3.04 4.96
C ILE A 174 -3.16 4.56 4.90
N GLY A 175 -3.25 5.10 3.69
CA GLY A 175 -3.56 6.50 3.43
C GLY A 175 -4.81 6.97 4.16
N CYS A 176 -5.93 6.30 3.90
CA CYS A 176 -7.23 6.56 4.54
C CYS A 176 -7.19 6.44 6.06
N ALA A 177 -6.54 5.40 6.60
CA ALA A 177 -6.36 5.25 8.05
C ALA A 177 -5.56 6.43 8.62
N SER A 178 -4.49 6.84 7.94
CA SER A 178 -3.63 7.91 8.42
C SER A 178 -4.34 9.27 8.49
N ILE A 179 -5.38 9.53 7.70
CA ILE A 179 -6.18 10.78 7.76
C ILE A 179 -6.62 11.08 9.21
N GLY A 180 -6.81 10.05 10.03
CA GLY A 180 -7.13 10.18 11.44
C GLY A 180 -6.17 11.10 12.20
N SER A 181 -4.87 11.06 11.90
CA SER A 181 -3.92 11.96 12.58
C SER A 181 -4.17 13.42 12.23
N SER A 182 -4.51 13.71 10.98
CA SER A 182 -4.80 15.09 10.53
C SER A 182 -6.11 15.60 11.13
N VAL A 183 -7.12 14.73 11.23
CA VAL A 183 -8.39 15.06 11.91
C VAL A 183 -8.16 15.34 13.39
N GLY A 184 -7.41 14.48 14.08
CA GLY A 184 -7.04 14.69 15.49
C GLY A 184 -6.22 15.96 15.69
N ALA A 185 -5.29 16.26 14.78
CA ALA A 185 -4.45 17.46 14.80
C ALA A 185 -5.22 18.77 14.64
N VAL A 186 -6.43 18.74 14.11
CA VAL A 186 -7.31 19.91 14.03
C VAL A 186 -8.25 19.96 15.24
N ILE A 187 -8.91 18.84 15.55
CA ILE A 187 -9.97 18.80 16.56
C ILE A 187 -9.42 19.04 17.98
N PHE A 188 -8.38 18.32 18.37
CA PHE A 188 -7.91 18.34 19.76
C PHE A 188 -7.29 19.67 20.21
N PRO A 189 -6.43 20.36 19.43
CA PRO A 189 -5.92 21.67 19.83
C PRO A 189 -7.01 22.74 19.92
N ILE A 190 -7.96 22.74 18.97
CA ILE A 190 -9.10 23.67 18.98
C ILE A 190 -9.96 23.43 20.21
N MET A 191 -10.29 22.18 20.48
CA MET A 191 -11.08 21.80 21.64
C MET A 191 -10.38 22.21 22.94
N PHE A 192 -9.08 21.96 23.07
CA PHE A 192 -8.31 22.38 24.25
C PHE A 192 -8.37 23.90 24.45
N ARG A 193 -8.06 24.69 23.42
CA ARG A 193 -8.05 26.16 23.51
C ARG A 193 -9.42 26.78 23.78
N GLN A 194 -10.50 26.16 23.31
CA GLN A 194 -11.87 26.66 23.51
C GLN A 194 -12.45 26.25 24.87
N LEU A 195 -12.12 25.05 25.35
CA LEU A 195 -12.64 24.53 26.62
C LEU A 195 -11.80 24.99 27.82
N GLN A 196 -10.47 25.02 27.70
CA GLN A 196 -9.59 25.34 28.82
C GLN A 196 -9.95 26.66 29.52
N PRO A 197 -10.26 27.77 28.82
CA PRO A 197 -10.64 29.03 29.48
C PRO A 197 -12.03 28.99 30.14
N LYS A 198 -12.93 28.09 29.72
CA LYS A 198 -14.33 28.04 30.17
C LYS A 198 -14.56 27.09 31.34
N ILE A 199 -13.93 25.91 31.29
CA ILE A 199 -14.15 24.81 32.25
C ILE A 199 -12.87 24.39 32.98
N GLY A 200 -11.75 25.08 32.71
CA GLY A 200 -10.45 24.79 33.31
C GLY A 200 -9.69 23.65 32.65
N PHE A 201 -8.42 23.52 32.99
CA PHE A 201 -7.51 22.52 32.43
C PHE A 201 -7.95 21.07 32.71
N PRO A 202 -8.28 20.66 33.95
CA PRO A 202 -8.64 19.26 34.23
C PRO A 202 -9.82 18.76 33.39
N TRP A 203 -10.89 19.56 33.28
CA TRP A 203 -12.06 19.16 32.50
C TRP A 203 -11.83 19.23 30.99
N ALA A 204 -11.07 20.22 30.50
CA ALA A 204 -10.71 20.28 29.09
C ALA A 204 -9.94 19.01 28.66
N VAL A 205 -8.96 18.58 29.45
CA VAL A 205 -8.18 17.35 29.18
C VAL A 205 -9.03 16.09 29.29
N ARG A 206 -9.96 16.01 30.26
CA ARG A 206 -10.89 14.87 30.36
C ARG A 206 -11.81 14.76 29.15
N CYS A 207 -12.29 15.89 28.60
CA CYS A 207 -13.07 15.87 27.35
C CYS A 207 -12.25 15.23 26.20
N ILE A 208 -10.96 15.56 26.09
CA ILE A 208 -10.05 14.88 25.15
C ILE A 208 -9.97 13.39 25.47
N GLY A 209 -9.75 13.04 26.73
CA GLY A 209 -9.69 11.66 27.20
C GLY A 209 -10.95 10.84 26.90
N PHE A 210 -12.15 11.42 27.02
CA PHE A 210 -13.41 10.73 26.70
C PHE A 210 -13.59 10.48 25.21
N ILE A 211 -13.20 11.43 24.35
CA ILE A 211 -13.18 11.21 22.89
C ILE A 211 -12.16 10.13 22.56
N SER A 212 -10.97 10.18 23.17
CA SER A 212 -9.97 9.15 23.00
C SER A 212 -10.45 7.78 23.46
N LEU A 213 -11.22 7.70 24.55
CA LEU A 213 -11.84 6.47 25.04
C LEU A 213 -12.84 5.90 24.03
N LEU A 214 -13.72 6.72 23.46
CA LEU A 214 -14.67 6.28 22.44
C LEU A 214 -13.96 5.70 21.21
N LEU A 215 -12.92 6.39 20.74
CA LEU A 215 -12.10 5.95 19.60
C LEU A 215 -11.32 4.66 19.93
N ALA A 216 -10.80 4.55 21.15
CA ALA A 216 -10.11 3.36 21.65
C ALA A 216 -11.04 2.14 21.72
N ILE A 217 -12.25 2.30 22.27
CA ILE A 217 -13.28 1.24 22.32
C ILE A 217 -13.63 0.79 20.90
N THR A 218 -13.85 1.74 19.98
CA THR A 218 -14.17 1.43 18.58
C THR A 218 -13.04 0.64 17.92
N ALA A 219 -11.78 1.06 18.10
CA ALA A 219 -10.62 0.36 17.58
C ALA A 219 -10.50 -1.06 18.15
N CYS A 220 -10.71 -1.23 19.46
CA CYS A 220 -10.68 -2.53 20.13
C CYS A 220 -11.78 -3.46 19.61
N ILE A 221 -13.03 -2.97 19.51
CA ILE A 221 -14.18 -3.76 19.02
C ILE A 221 -13.92 -4.29 17.60
N ILE A 222 -13.24 -3.52 16.75
CA ILE A 222 -12.98 -3.92 15.37
C ILE A 222 -11.74 -4.82 15.28
N LEU A 223 -10.58 -4.37 15.78
CA LEU A 223 -9.31 -5.07 15.60
C LEU A 223 -9.21 -6.34 16.42
N CYS A 224 -9.96 -6.46 17.52
CA CYS A 224 -9.95 -7.68 18.33
C CYS A 224 -10.89 -8.78 17.80
N ARG A 225 -11.65 -8.57 16.71
CA ARG A 225 -12.57 -9.58 16.17
C ARG A 225 -11.86 -10.84 15.71
N HIS A 226 -10.73 -10.70 15.03
CA HIS A 226 -9.96 -11.84 14.51
C HIS A 226 -8.80 -12.18 15.46
N PRO A 227 -8.75 -13.41 16.00
CA PRO A 227 -7.57 -13.88 16.72
C PRO A 227 -6.41 -13.99 15.71
N GLY A 228 -5.26 -13.40 16.04
CA GLY A 228 -4.06 -13.58 15.21
C GLY A 228 -3.68 -15.05 15.14
N GLU A 229 -3.33 -15.54 13.95
CA GLU A 229 -2.75 -16.87 13.82
C GLU A 229 -1.44 -16.91 14.59
N ARG A 230 -1.34 -17.82 15.57
CA ARG A 230 -0.15 -17.95 16.42
C ARG A 230 1.00 -18.50 15.59
N ALA A 231 1.89 -17.63 15.15
CA ALA A 231 3.16 -18.05 14.60
C ALA A 231 4.14 -18.44 15.72
N ARG A 232 5.04 -19.40 15.43
CA ARG A 232 6.10 -19.83 16.36
C ARG A 232 6.91 -18.62 16.83
N ALA A 233 7.31 -18.59 18.11
CA ALA A 233 8.05 -17.47 18.72
C ALA A 233 9.21 -17.01 17.81
N ARG A 234 9.15 -15.74 17.37
CA ARG A 234 10.12 -15.13 16.45
C ARG A 234 11.05 -14.17 17.20
N SER A 235 12.26 -14.00 16.68
CA SER A 235 13.26 -13.07 17.23
C SER A 235 12.71 -11.64 17.29
N LEU A 236 12.98 -10.92 18.38
CA LEU A 236 12.61 -9.50 18.54
C LEU A 236 13.29 -8.59 17.50
N ILE A 237 14.43 -9.02 16.96
CA ILE A 237 15.19 -8.28 15.96
C ILE A 237 15.51 -9.23 14.81
N ASP A 238 15.17 -8.84 13.59
CA ASP A 238 15.65 -9.51 12.39
C ASP A 238 17.04 -8.98 12.02
N TRP A 239 18.09 -9.60 12.57
CA TRP A 239 19.48 -9.25 12.29
C TRP A 239 19.84 -9.33 10.80
N LYS A 240 19.10 -10.10 9.99
CA LYS A 240 19.33 -10.17 8.54
C LYS A 240 18.98 -8.85 7.86
N ALA A 241 17.98 -8.13 8.35
CA ALA A 241 17.56 -6.84 7.80
C ALA A 241 18.71 -5.81 7.83
N PHE A 242 19.60 -5.85 8.83
CA PHE A 242 20.78 -4.98 8.88
C PHE A 242 21.89 -5.35 7.89
N ARG A 243 21.86 -6.56 7.32
CA ARG A 243 22.79 -6.97 6.26
C ARG A 243 22.27 -6.64 4.86
N GLU A 244 21.01 -6.25 4.74
CA GLU A 244 20.37 -5.90 3.48
C GLU A 244 20.54 -4.39 3.20
N PRO A 245 21.36 -3.99 2.22
CA PRO A 245 21.65 -2.56 1.99
C PRO A 245 20.40 -1.75 1.67
N SER A 246 19.42 -2.34 0.98
CA SER A 246 18.15 -1.68 0.65
C SER A 246 17.36 -1.31 1.91
N PHE A 247 17.31 -2.18 2.93
CA PHE A 247 16.60 -1.90 4.18
C PHE A 247 17.34 -0.85 5.02
N VAL A 248 18.67 -0.96 5.12
CA VAL A 248 19.48 -0.01 5.91
C VAL A 248 19.47 1.39 5.30
N MET A 249 19.71 1.53 4.00
CA MET A 249 19.70 2.83 3.31
C MET A 249 18.32 3.48 3.36
N PHE A 250 17.25 2.68 3.26
CA PHE A 250 15.89 3.16 3.39
C PHE A 250 15.59 3.65 4.82
N SER A 251 15.96 2.86 5.83
CA SER A 251 15.77 3.23 7.24
C SER A 251 16.55 4.50 7.59
N LEU A 252 17.81 4.61 7.16
CA LEU A 252 18.64 5.80 7.38
C LEU A 252 18.08 7.03 6.65
N SER A 253 17.58 6.86 5.43
CA SER A 253 16.90 7.93 4.72
C SER A 253 15.67 8.44 5.50
N LEU A 254 14.86 7.53 6.05
CA LEU A 254 13.70 7.92 6.85
C LEU A 254 14.09 8.62 8.15
N THR A 255 15.21 8.25 8.77
CA THR A 255 15.78 9.01 9.90
C THR A 255 16.07 10.46 9.49
N LEU A 256 16.67 10.69 8.32
CA LEU A 256 16.90 12.05 7.79
C LEU A 256 15.59 12.76 7.46
N VAL A 257 14.60 12.07 6.87
CA VAL A 257 13.27 12.62 6.64
C VAL A 257 12.65 13.07 7.97
N MET A 258 12.65 12.24 9.01
CA MET A 258 12.09 12.57 10.32
C MET A 258 12.84 13.72 11.00
N LEU A 259 14.16 13.82 10.80
CA LEU A 259 14.98 14.93 11.29
C LEU A 259 14.53 16.28 10.70
N ALA A 260 14.21 16.31 9.40
CA ALA A 260 13.76 17.53 8.72
C ALA A 260 12.25 17.78 8.84
N TYR A 261 11.43 16.74 8.99
CA TYR A 261 9.97 16.77 8.94
C TYR A 261 9.34 17.73 9.97
N TYR A 262 9.87 17.75 11.19
CA TYR A 262 9.31 18.52 12.29
C TYR A 262 9.66 20.02 12.25
N VAL A 263 10.73 20.40 11.54
CA VAL A 263 11.18 21.80 11.44
C VAL A 263 10.04 22.71 10.97
N PRO A 264 9.45 22.52 9.78
CA PRO A 264 8.36 23.38 9.33
C PRO A 264 7.12 23.27 10.23
N ILE A 265 6.77 22.06 10.72
CA ILE A 265 5.55 21.84 11.52
C ILE A 265 5.58 22.66 12.83
N PHE A 266 6.71 22.69 13.52
CA PHE A 266 6.83 23.44 14.78
C PHE A 266 6.97 24.95 14.58
N TYR A 267 7.65 25.38 13.53
CA TYR A 267 7.93 26.81 13.32
C TYR A 267 6.91 27.54 12.45
N ILE A 268 5.93 26.85 11.84
CA ILE A 268 4.97 27.50 10.94
C ILE A 268 4.17 28.62 11.61
N ALA A 269 3.69 28.38 12.84
CA ALA A 269 2.91 29.37 13.59
C ALA A 269 3.80 30.54 14.05
N SER A 270 5.05 30.26 14.43
CA SER A 270 6.01 31.29 14.82
C SER A 270 6.42 32.16 13.63
N TYR A 271 6.76 31.54 12.50
CA TYR A 271 7.11 32.24 11.25
C TYR A 271 5.98 33.13 10.74
N ALA A 272 4.74 32.63 10.79
CA ALA A 272 3.55 33.39 10.44
C ALA A 272 3.39 34.67 11.27
N ARG A 273 3.76 34.64 12.56
CA ARG A 273 3.70 35.80 13.46
C ARG A 273 4.86 36.76 13.25
N THR A 274 6.09 36.24 13.22
CA THR A 274 7.30 37.08 13.30
C THR A 274 7.73 37.64 11.94
N VAL A 275 7.57 36.88 10.85
CA VAL A 275 8.04 37.28 9.51
C VAL A 275 6.88 37.76 8.63
N VAL A 276 5.78 37.02 8.62
CA VAL A 276 4.60 37.33 7.78
C VAL A 276 3.68 38.36 8.45
N HIS A 277 3.90 38.66 9.74
CA HIS A 277 3.12 39.62 10.53
C HIS A 277 1.61 39.35 10.55
N THR A 278 1.22 38.07 10.60
CA THR A 278 -0.19 37.68 10.70
C THR A 278 -0.71 37.77 12.14
N THR A 279 -2.04 37.88 12.28
CA THR A 279 -2.70 37.88 13.59
C THR A 279 -2.51 36.54 14.31
N THR A 280 -2.44 36.56 15.64
CA THR A 280 -2.27 35.34 16.46
C THR A 280 -3.30 34.25 16.15
N SER A 281 -4.55 34.66 15.89
CA SER A 281 -5.62 33.74 15.49
C SER A 281 -5.34 33.08 14.15
N PHE A 282 -4.80 33.83 13.17
CA PHE A 282 -4.52 33.31 11.84
C PHE A 282 -3.30 32.39 11.80
N SER A 283 -2.24 32.70 12.55
CA SER A 283 -1.06 31.84 12.65
C SER A 283 -1.38 30.47 13.25
N PHE A 284 -2.40 30.37 14.10
CA PHE A 284 -2.90 29.10 14.60
C PHE A 284 -3.60 28.28 13.49
N TYR A 285 -4.44 28.94 12.68
CA TYR A 285 -5.07 28.27 11.54
C TYR A 285 -4.07 27.80 10.48
N MET A 286 -2.85 28.35 10.41
CA MET A 286 -1.80 27.82 9.52
C MET A 286 -1.48 26.35 9.81
N VAL A 287 -1.43 25.95 11.09
CA VAL A 287 -1.21 24.55 11.48
C VAL A 287 -2.37 23.68 11.01
N ALA A 288 -3.61 24.17 11.12
CA ALA A 288 -4.79 23.47 10.63
C ALA A 288 -4.78 23.36 9.10
N ILE A 289 -4.32 24.38 8.38
CA ILE A 289 -4.20 24.38 6.91
C ILE A 289 -3.20 23.34 6.44
N VAL A 290 -2.01 23.24 7.06
CA VAL A 290 -1.02 22.20 6.75
C VAL A 290 -1.56 20.80 7.01
N ASN A 291 -2.19 20.59 8.16
CA ASN A 291 -2.75 19.29 8.48
C ASN A 291 -3.92 18.93 7.54
N GLY A 292 -4.76 19.90 7.17
CA GLY A 292 -5.84 19.74 6.20
C GLY A 292 -5.32 19.38 4.81
N SER A 293 -4.31 20.10 4.30
CA SER A 293 -3.72 19.78 2.99
C SER A 293 -2.99 18.43 2.98
N SER A 294 -2.47 17.97 4.13
CA SER A 294 -1.87 16.64 4.24
C SER A 294 -2.82 15.49 3.94
N VAL A 295 -4.14 15.69 4.10
CA VAL A 295 -5.16 14.69 3.74
C VAL A 295 -5.07 14.32 2.25
N ILE A 296 -4.82 15.32 1.39
CA ILE A 296 -4.64 15.13 -0.05
C ILE A 296 -3.42 14.24 -0.30
N GLY A 297 -2.30 14.57 0.35
CA GLY A 297 -1.05 13.80 0.28
C GLY A 297 -1.16 12.35 0.70
N ARG A 298 -2.01 12.07 1.68
CA ARG A 298 -2.19 10.73 2.26
C ARG A 298 -2.98 9.80 1.36
N VAL A 299 -3.75 10.30 0.39
CA VAL A 299 -4.62 9.44 -0.45
C VAL A 299 -4.39 9.64 -1.94
N VAL A 300 -4.38 10.88 -2.42
CA VAL A 300 -4.43 11.20 -3.85
C VAL A 300 -3.24 10.63 -4.63
N PRO A 301 -1.98 10.74 -4.16
CA PRO A 301 -0.84 10.17 -4.87
C PRO A 301 -0.96 8.66 -5.08
N TYR A 302 -1.62 7.95 -4.16
CA TYR A 302 -1.80 6.50 -4.23
C TYR A 302 -2.91 6.05 -5.19
N LEU A 303 -3.75 6.98 -5.68
CA LEU A 303 -4.67 6.68 -6.78
C LEU A 303 -3.92 6.42 -8.08
N LEU A 304 -2.69 6.97 -8.21
CA LEU A 304 -1.80 6.78 -9.35
C LEU A 304 -0.92 5.52 -9.22
N VAL A 305 -1.16 4.65 -8.22
CA VAL A 305 -0.34 3.45 -7.99
C VAL A 305 -0.34 2.46 -9.16
N ALA A 306 -1.35 2.54 -10.03
CA ALA A 306 -1.42 1.79 -11.28
C ALA A 306 -0.26 2.14 -12.24
N TYR A 307 0.21 3.39 -12.21
CA TYR A 307 1.25 3.91 -13.11
C TYR A 307 2.58 4.12 -12.38
N VAL A 308 2.54 4.62 -11.14
CA VAL A 308 3.73 4.97 -10.35
C VAL A 308 3.76 4.15 -9.08
N LYS A 309 4.81 3.33 -8.91
CA LYS A 309 4.97 2.50 -7.70
C LYS A 309 5.16 3.39 -6.45
N PRO A 310 4.77 2.92 -5.24
CA PRO A 310 4.84 3.72 -4.00
C PRO A 310 6.23 4.31 -3.69
N ILE A 311 7.31 3.60 -4.06
CA ILE A 311 8.68 4.09 -3.88
C ILE A 311 8.99 5.33 -4.74
N GLY A 312 8.45 5.39 -5.97
CA GLY A 312 8.59 6.54 -6.85
C GLY A 312 7.82 7.76 -6.32
N ILE A 313 6.63 7.52 -5.78
CA ILE A 313 5.81 8.55 -5.12
C ILE A 313 6.57 9.13 -3.91
N LEU A 314 7.21 8.28 -3.09
CA LEU A 314 8.00 8.73 -1.94
C LEU A 314 9.19 9.60 -2.37
N ILE A 315 10.01 9.15 -3.33
CA ILE A 315 11.19 9.91 -3.78
C ILE A 315 10.78 11.27 -4.33
N PHE A 316 9.73 11.30 -5.16
CA PHE A 316 9.19 12.54 -5.69
C PHE A 316 8.75 13.48 -4.57
N ALA A 317 8.00 12.97 -3.58
CA ALA A 317 7.53 13.79 -2.47
C ALA A 317 8.67 14.31 -1.59
N VAL A 318 9.69 13.50 -1.30
CA VAL A 318 10.87 13.92 -0.52
C VAL A 318 11.67 14.97 -1.27
N ALA A 319 11.89 14.81 -2.57
CA ALA A 319 12.56 15.80 -3.42
C ALA A 319 11.75 17.11 -3.50
N ALA A 320 10.43 17.01 -3.66
CA ALA A 320 9.54 18.15 -3.66
C ALA A 320 9.51 18.87 -2.29
N CYS A 321 9.59 18.12 -1.17
CA CYS A 321 9.76 18.68 0.17
C CYS A 321 11.10 19.39 0.34
N ALA A 322 12.19 18.86 -0.22
CA ALA A 322 13.49 19.53 -0.20
C ALA A 322 13.40 20.90 -0.90
N ILE A 323 12.78 20.94 -2.08
CA ILE A 323 12.49 22.18 -2.80
C ILE A 323 11.58 23.09 -1.95
N ALA A 324 10.57 22.53 -1.29
CA ALA A 324 9.68 23.28 -0.40
C ALA A 324 10.46 24.01 0.71
N MET A 325 11.48 23.37 1.29
CA MET A 325 12.29 24.00 2.34
C MET A 325 13.08 25.20 1.81
N PHE A 326 13.59 25.13 0.57
CA PHE A 326 14.28 26.26 -0.05
C PHE A 326 13.32 27.36 -0.50
N THR A 327 12.14 27.01 -1.03
CA THR A 327 11.14 28.02 -1.44
C THR A 327 10.48 28.70 -0.25
N TRP A 328 10.51 28.11 0.94
CA TRP A 328 10.06 28.74 2.18
C TRP A 328 10.82 30.05 2.47
N ILE A 329 12.09 30.14 2.07
CA ILE A 329 12.92 31.34 2.27
C ILE A 329 12.29 32.56 1.58
N ALA A 330 11.67 32.36 0.42
CA ALA A 330 11.04 33.42 -0.37
C ALA A 330 9.58 33.71 0.04
N ALA A 331 8.97 32.91 0.91
CA ALA A 331 7.56 32.99 1.26
C ALA A 331 7.28 34.00 2.39
N THR A 332 7.58 35.27 2.16
CA THR A 332 7.42 36.35 3.16
C THR A 332 6.02 36.96 3.19
N GLY A 333 5.25 36.84 2.10
CA GLY A 333 3.89 37.37 2.01
C GLY A 333 2.81 36.38 2.49
N THR A 334 1.70 36.89 3.03
CA THR A 334 0.60 36.08 3.60
C THR A 334 0.03 35.08 2.60
N ALA A 335 -0.32 35.53 1.38
CA ALA A 335 -0.87 34.64 0.36
C ALA A 335 0.15 33.57 -0.09
N GLY A 336 1.40 33.97 -0.31
CA GLY A 336 2.48 33.05 -0.68
C GLY A 336 2.75 32.00 0.40
N PHE A 337 2.69 32.40 1.68
CA PHE A 337 2.87 31.49 2.80
C PHE A 337 1.72 30.49 2.97
N ILE A 338 0.47 30.89 2.68
CA ILE A 338 -0.68 29.96 2.65
C ILE A 338 -0.48 28.91 1.55
N VAL A 339 -0.15 29.34 0.33
CA VAL A 339 0.08 28.43 -0.81
C VAL A 339 1.22 27.47 -0.48
N TRP A 340 2.32 27.98 0.09
CA TRP A 340 3.44 27.17 0.53
C TRP A 340 3.04 26.16 1.63
N SER A 341 2.20 26.57 2.59
CA SER A 341 1.68 25.70 3.65
C SER A 341 0.82 24.56 3.08
N CYS A 342 -0.03 24.87 2.10
CA CYS A 342 -0.82 23.87 1.39
C CYS A 342 0.08 22.87 0.64
N TYR A 343 1.08 23.38 -0.08
CA TYR A 343 2.06 22.59 -0.83
C TYR A 343 2.86 21.67 0.09
N PHE A 344 3.48 22.22 1.14
CA PHE A 344 4.24 21.43 2.11
C PHE A 344 3.36 20.39 2.81
N GLY A 345 2.16 20.78 3.26
CA GLY A 345 1.27 19.85 3.94
C GLY A 345 0.87 18.68 3.05
N ALA A 346 0.51 18.92 1.78
CA ALA A 346 0.22 17.87 0.81
C ALA A 346 1.40 16.91 0.61
N LEU A 347 2.65 17.40 0.55
CA LEU A 347 3.81 16.52 0.43
C LEU A 347 4.12 15.78 1.74
N SER A 348 3.95 16.44 2.87
CA SER A 348 4.21 15.89 4.20
C SER A 348 3.36 14.66 4.52
N GLY A 349 2.15 14.59 3.96
CA GLY A 349 1.27 13.43 4.07
C GLY A 349 1.90 12.15 3.51
N VAL A 350 2.56 12.26 2.35
CA VAL A 350 3.21 11.14 1.66
C VAL A 350 4.37 10.57 2.48
N LEU A 351 5.12 11.44 3.18
CA LEU A 351 6.29 11.06 3.97
C LEU A 351 5.96 10.08 5.10
N VAL A 352 4.70 10.09 5.57
CA VAL A 352 4.25 9.20 6.65
C VAL A 352 3.64 7.91 6.09
N THR A 353 2.86 7.99 5.02
CA THR A 353 2.07 6.86 4.49
C THR A 353 2.85 5.97 3.51
N ALA A 354 3.77 6.53 2.73
CA ALA A 354 4.51 5.74 1.75
C ALA A 354 5.45 4.72 2.40
N PRO A 355 6.24 5.06 3.44
CA PRO A 355 7.20 4.12 4.03
C PRO A 355 6.57 2.81 4.50
N THR A 356 5.43 2.91 5.19
CA THR A 356 4.66 1.75 5.68
C THR A 356 4.20 0.84 4.54
N SER A 357 3.84 1.40 3.39
CA SER A 357 3.41 0.62 2.22
C SER A 357 4.59 -0.06 1.49
N ILE A 358 5.78 0.55 1.55
CA ILE A 358 6.99 0.11 0.85
C ILE A 358 7.65 -1.07 1.56
N VAL A 359 7.69 -1.08 2.90
CA VAL A 359 8.33 -2.17 3.69
C VAL A 359 7.73 -3.54 3.37
N ALA A 360 6.46 -3.58 3.03
CA ALA A 360 5.76 -4.81 2.71
C ALA A 360 6.04 -5.35 1.29
N HIS A 361 6.93 -4.70 0.53
CA HIS A 361 7.41 -5.18 -0.76
C HIS A 361 8.52 -6.24 -0.56
N PRO A 362 8.62 -7.28 -1.42
CA PRO A 362 9.58 -8.38 -1.25
C PRO A 362 11.06 -7.97 -1.13
N VAL A 363 11.43 -6.82 -1.71
CA VAL A 363 12.78 -6.25 -1.61
C VAL A 363 13.15 -5.82 -0.19
N PHE A 364 12.17 -5.43 0.62
CA PHE A 364 12.36 -4.97 1.99
C PHE A 364 11.88 -5.96 3.02
N CYS A 365 11.02 -6.89 2.64
CA CYS A 365 10.50 -7.95 3.49
C CYS A 365 10.27 -9.19 2.61
N PRO A 366 11.30 -10.03 2.40
CA PRO A 366 11.18 -11.25 1.61
C PRO A 366 10.13 -12.20 2.20
N ASP A 367 10.10 -12.28 3.54
CA ASP A 367 9.16 -13.08 4.30
C ASP A 367 8.08 -12.18 4.90
N SER A 368 6.85 -12.22 4.36
CA SER A 368 5.68 -11.45 4.84
C SER A 368 5.33 -11.69 6.31
N THR A 369 5.86 -12.77 6.88
CA THR A 369 5.73 -13.17 8.27
C THR A 369 6.52 -12.30 9.26
N PHE A 370 7.54 -11.57 8.79
CA PHE A 370 8.34 -10.61 9.59
C PHE A 370 7.94 -9.16 9.34
N LEU A 371 6.76 -8.95 8.75
CA LEU A 371 6.32 -7.61 8.35
C LEU A 371 6.24 -6.65 9.55
N GLY A 372 5.69 -7.09 10.69
CA GLY A 372 5.62 -6.27 11.89
C GLY A 372 7.00 -5.95 12.45
N THR A 373 7.88 -6.94 12.53
CA THR A 373 9.27 -6.80 13.00
C THR A 373 10.04 -5.78 12.17
N ARG A 374 10.03 -5.93 10.83
CA ARG A 374 10.75 -5.00 9.94
C ARG A 374 10.13 -3.60 9.92
N LEU A 375 8.82 -3.49 10.03
CA LEU A 375 8.13 -2.21 10.13
C LEU A 375 8.48 -1.49 11.44
N GLY A 376 8.50 -2.22 12.56
CA GLY A 376 8.91 -1.74 13.87
C GLY A 376 10.38 -1.30 13.92
N MET A 377 11.27 -2.10 13.33
CA MET A 377 12.69 -1.76 13.20
C MET A 377 12.90 -0.48 12.38
N MET A 378 12.24 -0.34 11.25
CA MET A 378 12.35 0.85 10.40
C MET A 378 11.89 2.11 11.13
N TRP A 379 10.69 2.08 11.74
CA TRP A 379 10.17 3.24 12.48
C TRP A 379 11.00 3.52 13.74
N GLY A 380 11.49 2.50 14.43
CA GLY A 380 12.39 2.64 15.57
C GLY A 380 13.75 3.25 15.22
N ILE A 381 14.32 2.94 14.06
CA ILE A 381 15.55 3.61 13.58
C ILE A 381 15.25 5.07 13.20
N SER A 382 14.08 5.34 12.61
CA SER A 382 13.67 6.69 12.22
C SER A 382 13.40 7.61 13.43
N SER A 383 13.03 7.05 14.58
CA SER A 383 12.69 7.82 15.79
C SER A 383 13.87 8.60 16.37
N PHE A 384 15.10 8.14 16.14
CA PHE A 384 16.31 8.90 16.50
C PHE A 384 16.39 10.23 15.74
N GLY A 385 15.91 10.26 14.50
CA GLY A 385 15.80 11.49 13.70
C GLY A 385 14.78 12.46 14.29
N ALA A 386 13.62 11.95 14.72
CA ALA A 386 12.61 12.76 15.41
C ALA A 386 13.15 13.35 16.74
N LEU A 387 13.88 12.55 17.51
CA LEU A 387 14.48 12.98 18.79
C LEU A 387 15.53 14.08 18.59
N ALA A 388 16.42 13.92 17.60
CA ALA A 388 17.47 14.90 17.31
C ALA A 388 16.93 16.14 16.57
N GLY A 389 15.81 16.02 15.84
CA GLY A 389 15.27 17.08 15.01
C GLY A 389 14.83 18.30 15.80
N THR A 390 14.13 18.08 16.92
CA THR A 390 13.58 19.17 17.74
C THR A 390 14.66 20.06 18.35
N PRO A 391 15.71 19.53 19.02
CA PRO A 391 16.80 20.35 19.56
C PRO A 391 17.63 21.04 18.47
N VAL A 392 17.92 20.34 17.36
CA VAL A 392 18.69 20.93 16.25
C VAL A 392 17.92 22.09 15.62
N ALA A 393 16.62 21.94 15.40
CA ALA A 393 15.78 23.01 14.90
C ALA A 393 15.74 24.21 15.87
N GLY A 394 15.66 23.94 17.18
CA GLY A 394 15.76 24.94 18.25
C GLY A 394 17.04 25.77 18.20
N ALA A 395 18.20 25.11 18.01
CA ALA A 395 19.49 25.80 17.95
C ALA A 395 19.68 26.62 16.65
N LEU A 396 18.95 26.29 15.58
CA LEU A 396 19.09 26.93 14.28
C LEU A 396 18.15 28.12 14.09
N VAL A 397 17.08 28.24 14.88
CA VAL A 397 16.10 29.33 14.78
C VAL A 397 16.32 30.34 15.89
N ASN A 398 16.44 31.62 15.53
CA ASN A 398 16.37 32.73 16.49
C ASN A 398 15.05 33.47 16.33
N LEU A 399 14.19 33.38 17.34
CA LEU A 399 12.89 34.03 17.34
C LEU A 399 12.99 35.55 17.54
N ASP A 400 13.94 36.01 18.37
CA ASP A 400 14.11 37.44 18.68
C ASP A 400 14.53 38.27 17.47
N THR A 401 15.33 37.68 16.58
CA THR A 401 15.79 38.31 15.33
C THR A 401 14.97 37.88 14.11
N ALA A 402 13.92 37.07 14.32
CA ALA A 402 13.11 36.46 13.26
C ALA A 402 13.94 35.75 12.18
N TYR A 403 15.06 35.13 12.56
CA TYR A 403 16.01 34.54 11.63
C TYR A 403 15.84 33.01 11.54
N PHE A 404 15.18 32.56 10.47
CA PHE A 404 14.84 31.14 10.22
C PHE A 404 15.71 30.48 9.14
N LEU A 405 16.56 31.24 8.44
CA LEU A 405 17.30 30.79 7.26
C LEU A 405 18.14 29.53 7.51
N ARG A 406 18.82 29.45 8.67
CA ARG A 406 19.67 28.31 9.04
C ARG A 406 18.87 27.01 9.13
N ALA A 407 17.68 27.06 9.73
CA ALA A 407 16.82 25.89 9.87
C ALA A 407 16.22 25.46 8.53
N GLN A 408 15.83 26.42 7.68
CA GLN A 408 15.30 26.16 6.34
C GLN A 408 16.35 25.48 5.44
N VAL A 409 17.57 26.03 5.38
CA VAL A 409 18.68 25.46 4.60
C VAL A 409 19.09 24.09 5.13
N PHE A 410 19.19 23.94 6.45
CA PHE A 410 19.49 22.65 7.08
C PHE A 410 18.46 21.57 6.70
N ALA A 411 17.17 21.86 6.87
CA ALA A 411 16.09 20.92 6.54
C ALA A 411 16.09 20.56 5.05
N GLY A 412 16.31 21.54 4.16
CA GLY A 412 16.44 21.31 2.73
C GLY A 412 17.60 20.38 2.37
N CYS A 413 18.80 20.66 2.88
CA CYS A 413 19.99 19.83 2.63
C CYS A 413 19.84 18.40 3.19
N VAL A 414 19.26 18.25 4.38
CA VAL A 414 18.99 16.93 4.99
C VAL A 414 18.02 16.12 4.11
N LEU A 415 16.97 16.74 3.58
CA LEU A 415 16.04 16.06 2.67
C LEU A 415 16.69 15.69 1.34
N VAL A 416 17.60 16.50 0.80
CA VAL A 416 18.41 16.12 -0.38
C VAL A 416 19.24 14.87 -0.06
N GLY A 417 19.91 14.82 1.10
CA GLY A 417 20.61 13.62 1.55
C GLY A 417 19.68 12.40 1.66
N ALA A 418 18.46 12.59 2.15
CA ALA A 418 17.45 11.53 2.21
C ALA A 418 17.06 11.00 0.82
N VAL A 419 16.92 11.87 -0.19
CA VAL A 419 16.65 11.48 -1.59
C VAL A 419 17.78 10.61 -2.12
N LEU A 420 19.04 11.04 -1.94
CA LEU A 420 20.21 10.29 -2.43
C LEU A 420 20.27 8.88 -1.86
N LEU A 421 19.95 8.71 -0.57
CA LEU A 421 19.88 7.40 0.08
C LEU A 421 18.71 6.53 -0.41
N GLN A 422 17.62 7.12 -0.93
CA GLN A 422 16.47 6.37 -1.47
C GLN A 422 16.70 5.86 -2.89
N LEU A 423 17.64 6.43 -3.65
CA LEU A 423 17.89 6.06 -5.04
C LEU A 423 18.27 4.59 -5.19
N TRP A 424 19.13 4.06 -4.31
CA TRP A 424 19.55 2.66 -4.38
C TRP A 424 18.41 1.67 -4.09
N PRO A 425 17.66 1.79 -2.97
CA PRO A 425 16.46 0.99 -2.74
C PRO A 425 15.46 1.07 -3.91
N ALA A 426 15.23 2.26 -4.48
CA ALA A 426 14.32 2.44 -5.60
C ALA A 426 14.79 1.75 -6.88
N PHE A 427 16.08 1.86 -7.21
CA PHE A 427 16.67 1.15 -8.33
C PHE A 427 16.52 -0.38 -8.18
N LYS A 428 16.74 -0.91 -6.98
CA LYS A 428 16.53 -2.34 -6.68
C LYS A 428 15.08 -2.76 -6.87
N VAL A 429 14.12 -1.98 -6.36
CA VAL A 429 12.68 -2.23 -6.56
C VAL A 429 12.32 -2.21 -8.04
N LEU A 430 12.80 -1.22 -8.79
CA LEU A 430 12.55 -1.11 -10.24
C LEU A 430 13.10 -2.34 -10.99
N ARG A 431 14.34 -2.75 -10.68
CA ARG A 431 14.99 -3.90 -11.32
C ARG A 431 14.23 -5.21 -11.06
N VAL A 432 13.79 -5.44 -9.82
CA VAL A 432 13.02 -6.65 -9.48
C VAL A 432 11.66 -6.67 -10.21
N ASN A 433 10.97 -5.53 -10.27
CA ASN A 433 9.71 -5.43 -11.00
C ASN A 433 9.88 -5.66 -12.51
N LEU A 434 10.92 -5.09 -13.12
CA LEU A 434 11.24 -5.31 -14.54
C LEU A 434 11.54 -6.78 -14.82
N ASN A 435 12.33 -7.43 -13.95
CA ASN A 435 12.62 -8.85 -14.08
C ASN A 435 11.36 -9.71 -13.98
N GLN A 436 10.44 -9.40 -13.05
CA GLN A 436 9.16 -10.12 -12.95
C GLN A 436 8.30 -9.96 -14.22
N LEU A 437 8.23 -8.75 -14.78
CA LEU A 437 7.51 -8.51 -16.04
C LEU A 437 8.11 -9.33 -17.19
N TYR A 438 9.45 -9.36 -17.30
CA TYR A 438 10.14 -10.16 -18.30
C TYR A 438 9.87 -11.66 -18.11
N THR A 439 9.90 -12.18 -16.88
CA THR A 439 9.58 -13.59 -16.60
C THR A 439 8.14 -13.94 -16.97
N ILE A 440 7.17 -13.06 -16.70
CA ILE A 440 5.77 -13.27 -17.09
C ILE A 440 5.63 -13.29 -18.61
N GLN A 441 6.29 -12.37 -19.32
CA GLN A 441 6.29 -12.36 -20.78
C GLN A 441 6.92 -13.63 -21.37
N MET A 442 8.08 -14.04 -20.86
CA MET A 442 8.73 -15.29 -21.28
C MET A 442 7.89 -16.54 -20.95
N ALA A 443 7.18 -16.55 -19.82
CA ALA A 443 6.24 -17.63 -19.47
C ALA A 443 5.04 -17.69 -20.43
N GLN A 444 4.53 -16.53 -20.88
CA GLN A 444 3.48 -16.46 -21.89
C GLN A 444 3.98 -16.91 -23.26
N GLU A 445 5.20 -16.52 -23.65
CA GLU A 445 5.83 -16.92 -24.92
C GLU A 445 6.24 -18.40 -24.96
N SER A 446 6.68 -18.98 -23.83
CA SER A 446 6.97 -20.41 -23.72
C SER A 446 5.69 -21.26 -23.64
N GLY A 447 4.62 -20.75 -23.01
CA GLY A 447 3.29 -21.36 -23.03
C GLY A 447 2.64 -21.36 -24.42
N SER A 448 2.96 -20.39 -25.28
CA SER A 448 2.51 -20.36 -26.68
C SER A 448 3.40 -21.15 -27.65
N SER A 449 4.65 -21.45 -27.28
CA SER A 449 5.63 -22.12 -28.15
C SER A 449 5.91 -23.58 -27.77
N GLY A 450 5.25 -24.12 -26.76
CA GLY A 450 5.44 -25.47 -26.20
C GLY A 450 4.44 -26.53 -26.65
N GLY A 451 3.82 -26.39 -27.82
CA GLY A 451 2.88 -27.37 -28.38
C GLY A 451 3.57 -28.57 -29.06
N ASN A 452 4.48 -29.26 -28.36
CA ASN A 452 4.92 -30.62 -28.71
C ASN A 452 5.72 -31.24 -27.55
N SER A 453 5.02 -31.58 -26.46
CA SER A 453 5.47 -32.68 -25.61
C SER A 453 4.25 -33.35 -24.98
N SER A 454 4.13 -34.63 -25.24
CA SER A 454 3.10 -35.53 -24.71
C SER A 454 3.23 -35.64 -23.20
N SER A 455 2.35 -34.99 -22.46
CA SER A 455 1.92 -35.47 -21.14
C SER A 455 0.40 -35.31 -21.09
N ASN A 456 -0.30 -36.44 -21.13
CA ASN A 456 -1.74 -36.49 -20.92
C ASN A 456 -2.03 -35.93 -19.53
N HIS A 457 -2.64 -34.75 -19.45
CA HIS A 457 -3.47 -34.43 -18.30
C HIS A 457 -4.62 -35.45 -18.24
N PRO A 458 -4.95 -36.01 -17.07
CA PRO A 458 -6.17 -36.80 -16.93
C PRO A 458 -7.34 -35.91 -17.31
N THR A 459 -8.20 -36.39 -18.21
CA THR A 459 -9.47 -35.74 -18.52
C THR A 459 -10.27 -35.65 -17.23
N SER A 460 -10.47 -34.43 -16.73
CA SER A 460 -11.48 -34.19 -15.71
C SER A 460 -12.84 -34.47 -16.35
N SER A 461 -13.41 -35.61 -16.00
CA SER A 461 -14.80 -35.92 -16.32
C SER A 461 -15.69 -34.95 -15.53
N VAL A 462 -16.02 -33.82 -16.12
CA VAL A 462 -17.14 -33.00 -15.67
C VAL A 462 -18.23 -33.13 -16.72
N SER A 463 -19.26 -33.90 -16.38
CA SER A 463 -20.50 -33.95 -17.15
C SER A 463 -21.06 -32.54 -17.32
N GLY A 464 -21.62 -32.28 -18.50
CA GLY A 464 -22.19 -30.98 -18.88
C GLY A 464 -22.95 -30.30 -17.73
N GLY A 465 -22.46 -29.12 -17.37
CA GLY A 465 -23.07 -28.22 -16.41
C GLY A 465 -22.85 -26.81 -16.90
N THR A 466 -23.92 -26.21 -17.40
CA THR A 466 -24.06 -24.80 -17.72
C THR A 466 -23.47 -23.90 -16.63
N SER A 467 -22.44 -23.13 -16.97
CA SER A 467 -22.07 -21.97 -16.15
C SER A 467 -23.16 -20.92 -16.28
N ALA A 468 -23.86 -20.62 -15.19
CA ALA A 468 -24.96 -19.67 -15.11
C ALA A 468 -24.51 -18.20 -15.04
N THR A 469 -23.30 -17.88 -15.51
CA THR A 469 -22.80 -16.50 -15.58
C THR A 469 -22.04 -16.31 -16.89
N PRO A 470 -22.51 -15.45 -17.81
CA PRO A 470 -21.78 -15.17 -19.04
C PRO A 470 -20.50 -14.40 -18.70
N THR A 471 -19.35 -14.91 -19.12
CA THR A 471 -18.14 -14.11 -19.26
C THR A 471 -18.35 -13.13 -20.42
N PRO A 472 -18.13 -11.82 -20.25
CA PRO A 472 -18.35 -10.85 -21.31
C PRO A 472 -17.18 -10.93 -22.30
N ALA A 473 -17.36 -11.73 -23.34
CA ALA A 473 -16.62 -11.58 -24.58
C ALA A 473 -17.62 -11.10 -25.63
N ASN A 474 -17.33 -9.92 -26.17
CA ASN A 474 -18.05 -9.21 -27.22
C ASN A 474 -19.27 -8.36 -26.77
N ASN A 475 -19.05 -7.05 -26.70
CA ASN A 475 -20.10 -6.04 -26.51
C ASN A 475 -20.97 -5.95 -27.77
N VAL A 476 -22.16 -6.55 -27.72
CA VAL A 476 -23.31 -6.16 -28.54
C VAL A 476 -24.56 -6.34 -27.68
N GLY A 477 -24.90 -5.28 -26.94
CA GLY A 477 -26.06 -5.21 -26.07
C GLY A 477 -25.91 -4.04 -25.10
N ASP A 478 -26.98 -3.28 -24.89
CA ASP A 478 -27.09 -2.04 -24.09
C ASP A 478 -26.79 -2.23 -22.59
N GLY A 479 -25.59 -2.70 -22.25
CA GLY A 479 -25.10 -2.78 -20.89
C GLY A 479 -24.60 -1.41 -20.42
N SER A 480 -25.19 -0.86 -19.35
CA SER A 480 -24.73 0.36 -18.67
C SER A 480 -23.45 0.14 -17.84
N GLY A 481 -22.48 -0.61 -18.36
CA GLY A 481 -21.20 -0.92 -17.73
C GLY A 481 -20.09 -0.01 -18.26
N TRP A 482 -19.20 0.44 -17.36
CA TRP A 482 -18.06 1.28 -17.71
C TRP A 482 -17.02 0.49 -18.52
N GLY A 483 -17.12 0.55 -19.85
CA GLY A 483 -16.06 0.16 -20.78
C GLY A 483 -14.93 1.20 -20.85
N ASP A 484 -13.76 0.76 -21.31
CA ASP A 484 -12.53 1.55 -21.38
C ASP A 484 -12.66 2.80 -22.28
N LYS A 485 -12.06 3.90 -21.82
CA LYS A 485 -12.35 5.29 -22.21
C LYS A 485 -11.79 5.87 -23.54
N PRO A 486 -11.41 5.13 -24.60
CA PRO A 486 -11.18 5.79 -25.90
C PRO A 486 -12.06 5.33 -27.07
N TRP A 487 -12.96 4.34 -26.93
CA TRP A 487 -13.68 3.80 -28.09
C TRP A 487 -15.20 3.99 -28.00
N LEU A 488 -15.78 4.64 -29.02
CA LEU A 488 -17.23 4.77 -29.21
C LEU A 488 -17.81 3.39 -29.55
N SER A 489 -18.85 2.95 -28.83
CA SER A 489 -19.54 1.69 -29.17
C SER A 489 -20.24 1.83 -30.52
N GLY A 490 -20.07 0.85 -31.40
CA GLY A 490 -20.73 0.80 -32.70
C GLY A 490 -22.25 0.89 -32.54
N LYS A 491 -22.88 1.84 -33.24
CA LYS A 491 -24.34 1.91 -33.33
C LYS A 491 -24.83 0.95 -34.42
N ASN A 492 -25.66 -0.01 -34.02
CA ASN A 492 -26.69 -0.66 -34.84
C ASN A 492 -26.28 -1.26 -36.20
N GLU A 493 -25.20 -2.02 -36.28
CA GLU A 493 -24.92 -2.85 -37.44
C GLU A 493 -24.61 -4.29 -37.02
N GLY A 494 -25.68 -5.03 -36.71
CA GLY A 494 -25.63 -6.47 -36.49
C GLY A 494 -27.03 -7.01 -36.20
N LEU A 495 -27.41 -8.09 -36.87
CA LEU A 495 -28.63 -8.84 -36.56
C LEU A 495 -28.48 -9.38 -35.13
N GLY A 496 -29.12 -8.71 -34.16
CA GLY A 496 -29.08 -9.12 -32.77
C GLY A 496 -29.54 -10.56 -32.61
N HIS A 497 -28.87 -11.31 -31.73
CA HIS A 497 -29.33 -12.64 -31.34
C HIS A 497 -30.71 -12.49 -30.66
N ALA A 498 -31.76 -12.96 -31.32
CA ALA A 498 -33.04 -13.18 -30.67
C ALA A 498 -32.89 -14.40 -29.74
N ASP A 499 -33.29 -14.25 -28.48
CA ASP A 499 -33.29 -15.35 -27.53
C ASP A 499 -34.15 -16.50 -28.08
N ALA A 500 -33.58 -17.70 -28.11
CA ALA A 500 -34.32 -18.91 -28.48
C ALA A 500 -35.38 -19.18 -27.42
N THR A 501 -36.65 -19.23 -27.84
CA THR A 501 -37.78 -19.42 -26.92
C THR A 501 -37.79 -20.78 -26.23
N ASP A 502 -37.03 -21.77 -26.75
CA ASP A 502 -36.91 -23.09 -26.14
C ASP A 502 -35.63 -23.81 -26.59
N ALA A 503 -35.02 -24.65 -25.75
CA ALA A 503 -33.73 -25.31 -26.07
C ALA A 503 -33.80 -26.28 -27.26
N ARG A 504 -35.02 -26.70 -27.66
CA ARG A 504 -35.25 -27.51 -28.86
C ARG A 504 -35.29 -26.71 -30.15
N SER A 505 -35.54 -25.39 -30.11
CA SER A 505 -35.64 -24.57 -31.32
C SER A 505 -34.29 -24.25 -31.96
N THR A 506 -33.19 -24.44 -31.23
CA THR A 506 -31.81 -24.35 -31.74
C THR A 506 -31.25 -25.69 -32.20
N MET A 507 -31.89 -26.81 -31.87
CA MET A 507 -31.52 -28.13 -32.38
C MET A 507 -32.24 -28.40 -33.70
N GLY A 508 -31.68 -27.88 -34.80
CA GLY A 508 -32.06 -28.32 -36.13
C GLY A 508 -31.94 -29.86 -36.25
N SER A 509 -32.79 -30.49 -37.06
CA SER A 509 -32.77 -31.93 -37.29
C SER A 509 -31.40 -32.36 -37.80
N PHE A 510 -30.59 -32.98 -36.93
CA PHE A 510 -29.29 -33.50 -37.33
C PHE A 510 -29.48 -34.54 -38.43
N LEU A 511 -28.80 -34.33 -39.56
CA LEU A 511 -28.68 -35.34 -40.61
C LEU A 511 -28.06 -36.60 -40.02
N GLY A 512 -28.44 -37.78 -40.52
CA GLY A 512 -27.83 -39.03 -40.09
C GLY A 512 -26.31 -39.01 -40.28
N LEU A 513 -25.57 -39.72 -39.43
CA LEU A 513 -24.08 -39.69 -39.43
C LEU A 513 -23.48 -40.01 -40.82
N ASN A 514 -24.16 -40.84 -41.61
CA ASN A 514 -23.76 -41.18 -42.98
C ASN A 514 -23.95 -40.01 -43.95
N ASP A 515 -25.02 -39.23 -43.83
CA ASP A 515 -25.24 -38.03 -44.64
C ASP A 515 -24.25 -36.92 -44.29
N GLN A 516 -23.89 -36.80 -43.01
CA GLN A 516 -22.87 -35.85 -42.57
C GLN A 516 -21.50 -36.21 -43.16
N LYS A 517 -21.13 -37.50 -43.16
CA LYS A 517 -19.88 -37.98 -43.78
C LYS A 517 -19.88 -37.78 -45.28
N ALA A 518 -20.96 -38.12 -45.97
CA ALA A 518 -21.05 -37.96 -47.43
C ALA A 518 -20.94 -36.48 -47.86
N ARG A 519 -21.58 -35.56 -47.12
CA ARG A 519 -21.47 -34.11 -47.40
C ARG A 519 -20.10 -33.54 -47.03
N ALA A 520 -19.44 -34.08 -46.01
CA ALA A 520 -18.08 -33.68 -45.67
C ALA A 520 -17.09 -34.12 -46.76
N GLU A 521 -17.24 -35.35 -47.26
CA GLU A 521 -16.43 -35.89 -48.35
C GLU A 521 -16.64 -35.12 -49.66
N SER A 522 -17.89 -34.80 -50.01
CA SER A 522 -18.19 -34.01 -51.22
C SER A 522 -17.60 -32.59 -51.14
N LYS A 523 -17.70 -31.94 -49.97
CA LYS A 523 -17.09 -30.62 -49.75
C LYS A 523 -15.56 -30.68 -49.74
N TYR A 524 -14.98 -31.77 -49.27
CA TYR A 524 -13.53 -31.98 -49.32
C TYR A 524 -13.05 -32.12 -50.76
N LEU A 525 -13.71 -32.96 -51.57
CA LEU A 525 -13.37 -33.15 -52.98
C LEU A 525 -13.57 -31.87 -53.82
N GLN A 526 -14.64 -31.11 -53.54
CA GLN A 526 -14.87 -29.81 -54.17
C GLN A 526 -13.76 -28.81 -53.85
N ARG A 527 -13.29 -28.77 -52.60
CA ARG A 527 -12.17 -27.90 -52.19
C ARG A 527 -10.83 -28.36 -52.77
N ALA A 528 -10.59 -29.67 -52.86
CA ALA A 528 -9.41 -30.23 -53.49
C ALA A 528 -9.35 -29.90 -55.00
N GLY A 529 -10.49 -29.93 -55.69
CA GLY A 529 -10.60 -29.50 -57.09
C GLY A 529 -10.31 -28.01 -57.28
N LEU A 530 -10.88 -27.14 -56.43
CA LEU A 530 -10.66 -25.69 -56.50
C LEU A 530 -9.22 -25.26 -56.20
N ALA A 531 -8.52 -26.01 -55.34
CA ALA A 531 -7.11 -25.78 -55.02
C ALA A 531 -6.16 -26.17 -56.18
N GLY A 532 -6.56 -27.12 -57.04
CA GLY A 532 -5.79 -27.51 -58.21
C GLY A 532 -5.80 -26.49 -59.35
N ASP A 533 -6.84 -25.65 -59.42
CA ASP A 533 -7.08 -24.68 -60.50
C ASP A 533 -6.71 -23.23 -60.10
N GLY A 534 -6.08 -23.05 -58.92
CA GLY A 534 -5.63 -21.75 -58.41
C GLY A 534 -6.75 -20.77 -58.00
N SER A 535 -8.00 -21.21 -58.01
CA SER A 535 -9.17 -20.39 -57.63
C SER A 535 -9.39 -20.37 -56.11
N LYS A 536 -9.62 -19.17 -55.53
CA LYS A 536 -9.88 -19.03 -54.07
C LYS A 536 -11.26 -19.58 -53.71
N PRO A 537 -11.40 -20.35 -52.62
CA PRO A 537 -12.67 -20.97 -52.25
C PRO A 537 -13.69 -19.93 -51.77
N THR A 538 -14.71 -19.71 -52.59
CA THR A 538 -15.91 -18.91 -52.28
C THR A 538 -17.07 -19.83 -51.90
N ASN A 539 -18.09 -19.30 -51.22
CA ASN A 539 -19.34 -20.03 -51.02
C ASN A 539 -20.13 -20.15 -52.34
N ASP A 540 -21.22 -20.92 -52.35
CA ASP A 540 -22.05 -21.14 -53.55
C ASP A 540 -22.72 -19.84 -54.09
N HIS A 541 -22.59 -18.71 -53.37
CA HIS A 541 -23.06 -17.38 -53.75
C HIS A 541 -21.92 -16.43 -54.15
N GLY A 542 -20.67 -16.89 -54.20
CA GLY A 542 -19.50 -16.12 -54.64
C GLY A 542 -18.86 -15.23 -53.56
N GLU A 543 -19.24 -15.37 -52.29
CA GLU A 543 -18.69 -14.57 -51.20
C GLU A 543 -17.43 -15.21 -50.60
N PRO A 544 -16.46 -14.39 -50.13
CA PRO A 544 -15.24 -14.87 -49.51
C PRO A 544 -15.52 -15.64 -48.22
N THR A 545 -14.88 -16.80 -48.07
CA THR A 545 -14.92 -17.59 -46.82
C THR A 545 -13.75 -17.22 -45.91
N CYS A 546 -13.78 -17.62 -44.63
CA CYS A 546 -12.66 -17.38 -43.70
C CYS A 546 -11.29 -17.90 -44.20
N ALA A 547 -11.28 -18.86 -45.15
CA ALA A 547 -10.05 -19.35 -45.79
C ALA A 547 -9.51 -18.41 -46.90
N SER A 548 -10.27 -17.39 -47.28
CA SER A 548 -9.89 -16.36 -48.26
C SER A 548 -9.56 -15.00 -47.61
N GLU A 549 -9.71 -14.90 -46.29
CA GLU A 549 -9.32 -13.73 -45.51
C GLU A 549 -7.79 -13.64 -45.40
N ASP A 550 -7.25 -12.42 -45.42
CA ASP A 550 -5.82 -12.20 -45.32
C ASP A 550 -5.35 -12.46 -43.87
N HIS A 551 -4.68 -13.60 -43.67
CA HIS A 551 -4.11 -13.99 -42.38
C HIS A 551 -2.68 -13.46 -42.18
N SER A 552 -2.20 -12.53 -43.01
CA SER A 552 -0.85 -11.94 -42.90
C SER A 552 -0.57 -11.28 -41.55
N PHE A 553 -1.62 -10.90 -40.78
CA PHE A 553 -1.49 -10.41 -39.42
C PHE A 553 -1.02 -11.47 -38.41
N MET A 554 -1.26 -12.76 -38.67
CA MET A 554 -0.84 -13.86 -37.79
C MET A 554 0.66 -14.15 -37.84
N GLY A 555 1.35 -13.67 -38.89
CA GLY A 555 2.80 -13.83 -39.05
C GLY A 555 3.65 -12.76 -38.35
N ARG A 556 3.03 -11.78 -37.68
CA ARG A 556 3.73 -10.62 -37.11
C ARG A 556 3.67 -10.61 -35.57
N LYS A 557 4.73 -10.10 -34.94
CA LYS A 557 4.80 -10.03 -33.47
C LYS A 557 3.71 -9.11 -32.92
N PRO A 558 2.97 -9.51 -31.86
CA PRO A 558 2.01 -8.63 -31.21
C PRO A 558 2.69 -7.35 -30.71
N GLY A 559 2.18 -6.18 -31.14
CA GLY A 559 2.70 -4.86 -30.74
C GLY A 559 3.64 -4.18 -31.75
N ASP A 560 3.86 -4.77 -32.93
CA ASP A 560 4.59 -4.12 -34.01
C ASP A 560 3.80 -2.94 -34.60
N ALA A 561 4.50 -1.90 -35.07
CA ALA A 561 3.90 -0.63 -35.49
C ALA A 561 2.88 -0.81 -36.64
N ASP A 562 3.08 -1.85 -37.45
CA ASP A 562 2.24 -2.22 -38.59
C ASP A 562 0.91 -2.90 -38.21
N CYS A 563 0.72 -3.29 -36.95
CA CYS A 563 -0.52 -3.89 -36.47
C CYS A 563 -1.46 -2.84 -35.82
N LEU A 564 -1.08 -1.56 -35.83
CA LEU A 564 -1.89 -0.46 -35.30
C LEU A 564 -2.93 0.01 -36.35
N PRO A 565 -4.23 0.04 -36.01
CA PRO A 565 -5.25 0.54 -36.93
C PRO A 565 -4.96 2.01 -37.32
N GLY A 566 -4.86 2.29 -38.62
CA GLY A 566 -4.59 3.64 -39.16
C GLY A 566 -3.12 3.95 -39.47
N TRP A 567 -2.18 3.04 -39.18
CA TRP A 567 -0.75 3.25 -39.44
C TRP A 567 -0.41 3.40 -40.93
N ASP A 568 -1.14 2.72 -41.82
CA ASP A 568 -0.97 2.86 -43.27
C ASP A 568 -1.37 4.24 -43.80
N THR A 569 -2.31 4.92 -43.12
CA THR A 569 -2.67 6.31 -43.46
C THR A 569 -1.53 7.26 -43.11
N ILE A 570 -0.83 7.01 -42.00
CA ILE A 570 0.35 7.78 -41.57
C ILE A 570 1.56 7.54 -42.48
N LYS A 571 1.78 6.31 -42.95
CA LYS A 571 2.83 6.00 -43.93
C LYS A 571 2.64 6.72 -45.25
N ASN A 572 1.39 6.79 -45.75
CA ASN A 572 1.06 7.50 -46.99
C ASN A 572 1.21 9.02 -46.86
N LEU A 573 0.98 9.59 -45.68
CA LEU A 573 1.16 11.01 -45.39
C LEU A 573 2.63 11.40 -45.18
N THR A 574 3.46 10.50 -44.65
CA THR A 574 4.86 10.80 -44.28
C THR A 574 5.91 10.28 -45.25
N GLY A 575 5.51 9.47 -46.26
CA GLY A 575 6.42 8.90 -47.26
C GLY A 575 7.38 7.86 -46.70
N TRP A 576 7.14 7.36 -45.49
CA TRP A 576 8.06 6.47 -44.78
C TRP A 576 8.00 5.04 -45.33
N ARG A 577 9.15 4.50 -45.76
CA ARG A 577 9.33 3.09 -46.13
C ARG A 577 10.41 2.45 -45.25
N PRO A 578 10.12 1.33 -44.56
CA PRO A 578 11.15 0.61 -43.82
C PRO A 578 12.10 -0.10 -44.80
N GLY A 579 13.40 0.00 -44.55
CA GLY A 579 14.43 -0.76 -45.26
C GLY A 579 14.40 -2.25 -44.90
N PRO A 580 14.97 -3.14 -45.73
CA PRO A 580 14.86 -4.57 -45.52
C PRO A 580 15.80 -5.03 -44.40
N GLY A 581 15.20 -5.59 -43.33
CA GLY A 581 15.88 -6.51 -42.42
C GLY A 581 16.02 -6.04 -40.97
N SER A 582 15.13 -6.55 -40.11
CA SER A 582 15.47 -7.20 -38.83
C SER A 582 14.23 -7.82 -38.21
#